data_AF-A0A1D2M527-F1
#
_entry.id   AF-A0A1D2M527-F1
#
_cell.length_a   1.000
_cell.length_b   1.000
_cell.length_c   1.000
_cell.angle_alpha   90.00
_cell.angle_beta   90.00
_cell.angle_gamma   90.00
#
_symmetry.space_group_name_H-M   'P 1'
#
loop_
_entity.id
_entity.type
_entity.pdbx_description
1 polymer ?
#
loop_
_entity_poly.entity_id
_entity_poly.type
_entity_poly.pdbx_seq_one_letter_code
_entity_poly.pdbx_strand_id
1 'polypeptide(L)'
;MYCQHLFTFTSFFRALLEFFSAVKGQEKILDCFICSISFKQQHLLDDHVRRHHTREEPFVCRTCDKSFSTQRSVTSHKRVTHGNSRFACSKCSATYKRKDYLKRHVILKHGKNNNDSLVKCLDPDCDKVFLYPSSMKTHHEVYHQEMTSRFKYRCTECDTCL
;
A
#
# COMPACT_ATOMS: atom_id res chain seq x y z
N MET A 1 31.26 -15.24 -1.10
CA MET A 1 30.81 -16.28 -2.06
C MET A 1 29.32 -16.12 -2.27
N TYR A 2 28.93 -15.43 -3.34
CA TYR A 2 27.53 -15.22 -3.72
C TYR A 2 27.00 -16.52 -4.32
N CYS A 3 26.02 -17.15 -3.66
CA CYS A 3 25.36 -18.32 -4.23
C CYS A 3 24.27 -17.85 -5.20
N GLN A 4 24.65 -17.74 -6.48
CA GLN A 4 23.75 -17.54 -7.61
C GLN A 4 22.97 -18.83 -7.85
N HIS A 5 21.93 -19.09 -7.05
CA HIS A 5 20.85 -19.97 -7.50
C HIS A 5 19.76 -19.12 -8.12
N LEU A 6 19.86 -18.99 -9.45
CA LEU A 6 18.75 -18.76 -10.36
C LEU A 6 17.69 -19.84 -10.15
N PHE A 7 16.79 -19.65 -9.19
CA PHE A 7 15.51 -20.35 -9.19
C PHE A 7 14.54 -19.51 -10.01
N THR A 8 14.58 -19.68 -11.33
CA THR A 8 13.46 -19.25 -12.19
C THR A 8 12.27 -20.16 -11.86
N PHE A 9 11.40 -19.66 -10.98
CA PHE A 9 10.28 -20.38 -10.36
C PHE A 9 9.11 -20.64 -11.33
N THR A 10 9.39 -21.09 -12.56
CA THR A 10 8.36 -21.48 -13.53
C THR A 10 8.05 -22.98 -13.50
N SER A 11 8.83 -23.77 -12.76
CA SER A 11 8.76 -25.25 -12.74
C SER A 11 8.21 -25.87 -11.45
N PHE A 12 8.41 -25.26 -10.26
CA PHE A 12 8.01 -25.92 -9.00
C PHE A 12 6.51 -25.82 -8.67
N PHE A 13 5.84 -24.72 -9.04
CA PHE A 13 4.38 -24.59 -8.81
C PHE A 13 3.53 -25.44 -9.75
N ARG A 14 4.06 -25.87 -10.91
CA ARG A 14 3.34 -26.76 -11.82
C ARG A 14 3.14 -28.17 -11.23
N ALA A 15 4.07 -28.64 -10.39
CA ALA A 15 4.00 -29.99 -9.82
C ALA A 15 2.98 -30.13 -8.66
N LEU A 16 2.63 -29.04 -7.96
CA LEU A 16 1.63 -29.08 -6.87
C LEU A 16 0.19 -28.90 -7.36
N LEU A 17 -0.02 -28.46 -8.61
CA LEU A 17 -1.34 -28.17 -9.17
C LEU A 17 -1.96 -29.32 -9.97
N GLU A 18 -1.21 -30.38 -10.30
CA GLU A 18 -1.78 -31.57 -10.96
C GLU A 18 -2.59 -32.47 -10.00
N PHE A 19 -2.54 -32.24 -8.69
CA PHE A 19 -3.30 -33.05 -7.72
C PHE A 19 -4.76 -32.63 -7.50
N PHE A 20 -5.20 -31.50 -8.05
CA PHE A 20 -6.61 -31.09 -7.94
C PHE A 20 -7.24 -30.86 -9.31
N SER A 21 -7.14 -31.87 -10.17
CA SER A 21 -8.05 -32.04 -11.29
C SER A 21 -9.39 -32.61 -10.80
N ALA A 22 -10.48 -31.97 -11.24
CA ALA A 22 -11.86 -32.47 -11.30
C ALA A 22 -12.74 -32.41 -10.03
N VAL A 23 -13.43 -31.28 -9.84
CA VAL A 23 -14.86 -31.26 -9.44
C VAL A 23 -15.56 -30.10 -10.15
N LYS A 24 -16.55 -30.43 -11.01
CA LYS A 24 -17.50 -29.46 -11.58
C LYS A 24 -18.45 -29.01 -10.47
N GLY A 25 -18.57 -27.71 -10.22
CA GLY A 25 -19.75 -27.13 -9.55
C GLY A 25 -19.58 -26.50 -8.17
N GLN A 26 -18.38 -26.29 -7.64
CA GLN A 26 -18.16 -25.46 -6.44
C GLN A 26 -17.20 -24.32 -6.77
N GLU A 27 -17.48 -23.09 -6.27
CA GLU A 27 -16.48 -22.01 -6.26
C GLU A 27 -15.28 -22.52 -5.45
N LYS A 28 -14.27 -23.06 -6.14
CA LYS A 28 -13.09 -23.64 -5.50
C LYS A 28 -12.30 -22.50 -4.86
N ILE A 29 -12.46 -22.36 -3.55
CA ILE A 29 -11.63 -21.50 -2.72
C ILE A 29 -10.23 -22.12 -2.64
N LEU A 30 -9.21 -21.29 -2.80
CA LEU A 30 -7.81 -21.69 -2.84
C LEU A 30 -7.11 -21.13 -1.61
N ASP A 31 -6.60 -22.01 -0.76
CA ASP A 31 -5.98 -21.62 0.51
C ASP A 31 -4.46 -21.53 0.39
N CYS A 32 -3.89 -20.54 1.05
CA CYS A 32 -2.45 -20.46 1.23
C CYS A 32 -1.99 -21.51 2.24
N PHE A 33 -1.13 -22.44 1.84
CA PHE A 33 -0.63 -23.48 2.77
C PHE A 33 0.25 -22.93 3.91
N ILE A 34 0.74 -21.68 3.80
CA ILE A 34 1.65 -21.08 4.80
C ILE A 34 0.86 -20.38 5.92
N CYS A 35 -0.22 -19.68 5.57
CA CYS A 35 -0.98 -18.86 6.53
C CYS A 35 -2.50 -19.05 6.46
N SER A 36 -2.96 -20.05 5.70
CA SER A 36 -4.36 -20.46 5.56
C SER A 36 -5.34 -19.37 5.12
N ILE A 37 -4.85 -18.30 4.49
CA ILE A 37 -5.71 -17.27 3.88
C ILE A 37 -6.28 -17.80 2.57
N SER A 38 -7.60 -17.67 2.43
CA SER A 38 -8.39 -18.15 1.30
C SER A 38 -8.54 -17.12 0.18
N PHE A 39 -8.48 -17.59 -1.07
CA PHE A 39 -8.63 -16.76 -2.27
C PHE A 39 -9.61 -17.38 -3.26
N LYS A 40 -10.39 -16.54 -3.95
CA LYS A 40 -11.33 -16.99 -4.99
C LYS A 40 -10.67 -17.33 -6.33
N GLN A 41 -9.42 -16.93 -6.53
CA GLN A 41 -8.73 -17.04 -7.82
C GLN A 41 -7.24 -17.33 -7.60
N GLN A 42 -6.67 -18.21 -8.43
CA GLN A 42 -5.27 -18.66 -8.31
C GLN A 42 -4.28 -17.50 -8.35
N HIS A 43 -4.45 -16.56 -9.28
CA HIS A 43 -3.52 -15.43 -9.40
C HIS A 43 -3.47 -14.54 -8.14
N LEU A 44 -4.56 -14.51 -7.35
CA LEU A 44 -4.60 -13.77 -6.08
C LEU A 44 -3.81 -14.50 -4.99
N LEU A 45 -3.92 -15.83 -4.95
CA LEU A 45 -3.10 -16.67 -4.08
C LEU A 45 -1.62 -16.54 -4.46
N ASP A 46 -1.29 -16.61 -5.74
CA ASP A 46 0.11 -16.46 -6.22
C ASP A 46 0.67 -15.08 -5.87
N ASP A 47 -0.11 -14.02 -6.08
CA ASP A 47 0.25 -12.66 -5.68
C ASP A 47 0.48 -12.55 -4.17
N HIS A 48 -0.40 -13.18 -3.37
CA HIS A 48 -0.26 -13.21 -1.92
C HIS A 48 1.03 -13.90 -1.49
N VAL A 49 1.31 -15.09 -2.05
CA VAL A 49 2.52 -15.84 -1.74
C VAL A 49 3.77 -15.05 -2.12
N ARG A 50 3.79 -14.43 -3.31
CA ARG A 50 4.90 -13.55 -3.73
C ARG A 50 5.11 -12.39 -2.77
N ARG A 51 4.03 -11.71 -2.38
CA ARG A 51 4.11 -10.51 -1.54
C ARG A 51 4.52 -10.79 -0.10
N HIS A 52 4.03 -11.88 0.48
CA HIS A 52 4.09 -12.09 1.92
C HIS A 52 5.06 -13.19 2.35
N HIS A 53 5.36 -14.16 1.47
CA HIS A 53 6.14 -15.33 1.84
C HIS A 53 7.47 -15.42 1.10
N THR A 54 7.52 -15.12 -0.20
CA THR A 54 8.77 -15.24 -0.99
C THR A 54 9.47 -13.92 -1.27
N ARG A 55 8.74 -12.79 -1.18
CA ARG A 55 9.23 -11.45 -1.54
C ARG A 55 9.75 -11.36 -2.98
N GLU A 56 9.27 -12.22 -3.87
CA GLU A 56 9.59 -12.15 -5.29
C GLU A 56 8.98 -10.91 -5.94
N GLU A 57 9.79 -10.22 -6.73
CA GLU A 57 9.39 -9.00 -7.43
C GLU A 57 9.66 -9.09 -8.94
N PRO A 58 8.95 -9.96 -9.67
CA PRO A 58 9.26 -10.25 -11.08
C PRO A 58 8.92 -9.08 -12.03
N PHE A 59 8.18 -8.08 -11.56
CA PHE A 59 7.72 -6.99 -12.41
C PHE A 59 8.59 -5.74 -12.27
N VAL A 60 9.47 -5.53 -13.24
CA VAL A 60 10.46 -4.43 -13.20
C VAL A 60 9.99 -3.19 -13.96
N CYS A 61 10.15 -2.02 -13.35
CA CYS A 61 9.98 -0.74 -14.02
C CYS A 61 11.21 -0.43 -14.89
N ARG A 62 11.13 -0.68 -16.20
CA ARG A 62 12.22 -0.38 -17.15
C ARG A 62 12.65 1.10 -17.27
N THR A 63 12.07 2.00 -16.49
CA THR A 63 12.45 3.43 -16.46
C THR A 63 13.36 3.76 -15.27
N CYS A 64 13.29 3.00 -14.17
CA CYS A 64 14.11 3.24 -12.98
C CYS A 64 14.57 1.94 -12.28
N ASP A 65 14.39 0.80 -12.95
CA ASP A 65 14.72 -0.56 -12.52
C ASP A 65 14.14 -1.01 -11.19
N LYS A 66 13.19 -0.26 -10.62
CA LYS A 66 12.47 -0.65 -9.43
C LYS A 66 11.57 -1.86 -9.71
N SER A 67 11.71 -2.88 -8.87
CA SER A 67 10.96 -4.12 -8.95
C SER A 67 9.68 -4.09 -8.12
N PHE A 68 8.71 -4.93 -8.50
CA PHE A 68 7.43 -5.06 -7.83
C PHE A 68 6.94 -6.51 -7.89
N SER A 69 6.21 -6.92 -6.85
CA SER A 69 5.57 -8.25 -6.75
C SER A 69 4.37 -8.46 -7.68
N THR A 70 3.78 -7.39 -8.24
CA THR A 70 2.62 -7.50 -9.13
C THR A 70 2.63 -6.56 -10.34
N GLN A 71 1.98 -7.01 -11.42
CA GLN A 71 1.78 -6.21 -12.62
C GLN A 71 1.00 -4.92 -12.34
N ARG A 72 -0.01 -4.98 -11.47
CA ARG A 72 -0.80 -3.80 -11.07
C ARG A 72 0.08 -2.77 -10.36
N SER A 73 0.97 -3.20 -9.48
CA SER A 73 1.87 -2.30 -8.76
C SER A 73 2.88 -1.60 -9.66
N VAL A 74 3.55 -2.32 -10.58
CA VAL A 74 4.49 -1.67 -11.53
C VAL A 74 3.74 -0.71 -12.48
N THR A 75 2.54 -1.07 -12.92
CA THR A 75 1.72 -0.21 -13.80
C THR A 75 1.32 1.07 -13.09
N SER A 76 0.87 0.96 -11.84
CA SER A 76 0.54 2.11 -10.99
C SER A 76 1.77 2.98 -10.75
N HIS A 77 2.90 2.37 -10.38
CA HIS A 77 4.17 3.08 -10.18
C HIS A 77 4.59 3.86 -11.43
N LYS A 78 4.56 3.24 -12.62
CA LYS A 78 4.87 3.92 -13.89
C LYS A 78 3.98 5.13 -14.10
N ARG A 79 2.68 4.98 -13.90
CA ARG A 79 1.70 6.08 -14.04
C ARG A 79 1.97 7.25 -13.09
N VAL A 80 2.35 6.96 -11.84
CA VAL A 80 2.51 7.98 -10.78
C VAL A 80 3.91 8.59 -10.79
N THR A 81 4.94 7.84 -11.13
CA THR A 81 6.33 8.29 -11.05
C THR A 81 6.78 8.87 -12.38
N HIS A 82 6.57 8.12 -13.46
CA HIS A 82 7.07 8.45 -14.80
C HIS A 82 6.00 9.01 -15.74
N GLY A 83 4.72 8.91 -15.38
CA GLY A 83 3.63 9.47 -16.17
C GLY A 83 3.55 10.99 -16.05
N ASN A 84 2.98 11.64 -17.07
CA ASN A 84 2.63 13.05 -17.03
C ASN A 84 1.45 13.30 -16.06
N SER A 85 1.37 14.49 -15.49
CA SER A 85 0.18 14.92 -14.76
C SER A 85 -1.02 15.00 -15.71
N ARG A 86 -2.19 14.56 -15.24
CA ARG A 86 -3.41 14.45 -16.07
C ARG A 86 -4.64 15.08 -15.41
N PHE A 87 -4.51 15.52 -14.16
CA PHE A 87 -5.60 16.04 -13.37
C PHE A 87 -5.25 17.46 -12.91
N ALA A 88 -5.85 18.45 -13.53
CA ALA A 88 -5.66 19.85 -13.16
C ALA A 88 -6.66 20.29 -12.09
N CYS A 89 -6.23 21.18 -11.20
CA CYS A 89 -7.11 21.89 -10.30
C CYS A 89 -7.92 22.92 -11.07
N SER A 90 -9.23 23.02 -10.83
CA SER A 90 -10.07 24.04 -11.48
C SER A 90 -9.93 25.42 -10.85
N LYS A 91 -9.29 25.52 -9.67
CA LYS A 91 -9.16 26.75 -8.89
C LYS A 91 -7.73 27.33 -8.90
N CYS A 92 -6.74 26.59 -9.40
CA CYS A 92 -5.35 27.07 -9.53
C CYS A 92 -4.58 26.28 -10.62
N SER A 93 -3.34 26.66 -10.91
CA SER A 93 -2.49 26.01 -11.93
C SER A 93 -1.90 24.66 -11.51
N ALA A 94 -2.20 24.15 -10.31
CA ALA A 94 -1.64 22.88 -9.83
C ALA A 94 -2.17 21.69 -10.63
N THR A 95 -1.26 20.77 -10.99
CA THR A 95 -1.61 19.52 -11.71
C THR A 95 -1.09 18.28 -10.97
N TYR A 96 -1.82 17.17 -11.11
CA TYR A 96 -1.58 15.93 -10.39
C TYR A 96 -1.63 14.72 -11.31
N LYS A 97 -0.86 13.69 -10.97
CA LYS A 97 -0.83 12.40 -11.70
C LYS A 97 -1.95 11.44 -11.27
N ARG A 98 -2.58 11.69 -10.12
CA ARG A 98 -3.67 10.89 -9.54
C ARG A 98 -4.87 11.76 -9.13
N LYS A 99 -6.09 11.23 -9.27
CA LYS A 99 -7.33 11.89 -8.85
C LYS A 99 -7.40 12.14 -7.36
N ASP A 100 -6.98 11.18 -6.53
CA ASP A 100 -7.01 11.31 -5.08
C ASP A 100 -6.05 12.39 -4.56
N TYR A 101 -4.91 12.60 -5.24
CA TYR A 101 -3.99 13.70 -4.89
C TYR A 101 -4.59 15.07 -5.23
N LEU A 102 -5.24 15.19 -6.39
CA LEU A 102 -5.99 16.39 -6.73
C LEU A 102 -7.12 16.63 -5.71
N LYS A 103 -7.89 15.59 -5.37
CA LYS A 103 -8.98 15.68 -4.39
C LYS A 103 -8.48 16.22 -3.05
N ARG A 104 -7.40 15.63 -2.52
CA ARG A 104 -6.72 16.09 -1.31
C ARG A 104 -6.29 17.56 -1.42
N HIS A 105 -5.67 17.94 -2.53
CA HIS A 105 -5.26 19.33 -2.74
C HIS A 105 -6.46 20.29 -2.73
N VAL A 106 -7.52 19.98 -3.48
CA VAL A 106 -8.72 20.83 -3.54
C VAL A 106 -9.35 21.00 -2.16
N ILE A 107 -9.46 19.91 -1.39
CA ILE A 107 -10.05 19.98 -0.05
C ILE A 107 -9.19 20.85 0.88
N LEU A 108 -7.87 20.59 0.95
CA LEU A 108 -6.97 21.26 1.89
C LEU A 108 -6.61 22.70 1.51
N LYS A 109 -6.58 23.03 0.22
CA LYS A 109 -6.11 24.34 -0.27
C LYS A 109 -7.24 25.26 -0.73
N HIS A 110 -8.39 24.70 -1.08
CA HIS A 110 -9.45 25.49 -1.70
C HIS A 110 -10.83 25.32 -1.05
N GLY A 111 -10.99 24.48 -0.03
CA GLY A 111 -12.25 24.31 0.70
C GLY A 111 -13.39 23.77 -0.18
N LYS A 112 -13.71 22.49 0.01
CA LYS A 112 -14.83 21.71 -0.58
C LYS A 112 -14.91 21.64 -2.11
N ASN A 113 -14.86 20.39 -2.60
CA ASN A 113 -15.86 19.90 -3.55
C ASN A 113 -16.79 19.01 -2.71
N ASN A 114 -18.10 19.23 -2.81
CA ASN A 114 -19.14 18.58 -2.01
C ASN A 114 -19.05 17.04 -2.04
N ASN A 115 -18.42 16.44 -1.02
CA ASN A 115 -18.72 15.10 -0.46
C ASN A 115 -17.79 14.61 0.65
N ASP A 116 -16.75 15.35 1.04
CA ASP A 116 -15.80 14.88 2.06
C ASP A 116 -15.86 15.76 3.32
N SER A 117 -16.37 15.19 4.41
CA SER A 117 -16.30 15.77 5.75
C SER A 117 -14.87 15.66 6.26
N LEU A 118 -14.21 16.80 6.49
CA LEU A 118 -12.93 16.85 7.20
C LEU A 118 -13.10 16.34 8.64
N VAL A 119 -12.11 15.61 9.11
CA VAL A 119 -12.07 15.05 10.47
C VAL A 119 -11.32 16.05 11.37
N LYS A 120 -11.99 16.57 12.39
CA LYS A 120 -11.35 17.40 13.42
C LYS A 120 -10.56 16.53 14.39
N CYS A 121 -9.54 17.09 15.04
CA CYS A 121 -8.87 16.46 16.16
C CYS A 121 -9.88 16.05 17.25
N LEU A 122 -9.57 14.98 17.99
CA LEU A 122 -10.38 14.55 19.15
C LEU A 122 -10.22 15.48 20.35
N ASP A 123 -9.11 16.21 20.42
CA ASP A 123 -8.85 17.19 21.46
C ASP A 123 -9.64 18.49 21.20
N PRO A 124 -10.53 18.92 22.10
CA PRO A 124 -11.34 20.14 21.94
C PRO A 124 -10.52 21.43 21.80
N ASP A 125 -9.29 21.46 22.35
CA ASP A 125 -8.40 22.62 22.29
C ASP A 125 -7.50 22.60 21.03
N CYS A 126 -7.67 21.61 20.15
CA CYS A 126 -6.90 21.45 18.93
C CYS A 126 -7.71 21.70 17.65
N ASP A 127 -7.43 22.83 16.98
CA ASP A 127 -8.09 23.23 15.73
C ASP A 127 -7.61 22.48 14.46
N LYS A 128 -6.76 21.44 14.60
CA LYS A 128 -6.25 20.72 13.42
C LYS A 128 -7.34 19.86 12.77
N VAL A 129 -7.38 19.92 11.44
CA VAL A 129 -8.28 19.13 10.59
C VAL A 129 -7.51 18.21 9.65
N PHE A 130 -8.09 17.04 9.39
CA PHE A 130 -7.47 15.95 8.63
C PHE A 130 -8.42 15.41 7.58
N LEU A 131 -7.86 14.88 6.51
CA LEU A 131 -8.64 14.21 5.46
C LEU A 131 -9.06 12.80 5.84
N TYR A 132 -8.26 12.12 6.64
CA TYR A 132 -8.46 10.71 6.98
C TYR A 132 -8.47 10.55 8.50
N PRO A 133 -9.38 9.71 9.05
CA PRO A 133 -9.40 9.40 10.47
C PRO A 133 -8.07 8.84 10.99
N SER A 134 -7.36 8.04 10.19
CA SER A 134 -6.05 7.49 10.55
C SER A 134 -5.00 8.59 10.78
N SER A 135 -4.97 9.61 9.93
CA SER A 135 -4.04 10.73 10.07
C SER A 135 -4.34 11.57 11.30
N MET A 136 -5.62 11.80 11.60
CA MET A 136 -6.04 12.48 12.83
C MET A 136 -5.67 11.66 14.06
N LYS A 137 -5.93 10.35 14.05
CA LYS A 137 -5.61 9.43 15.15
C LYS A 137 -4.12 9.45 15.47
N THR A 138 -3.26 9.31 14.47
CA THR A 138 -1.80 9.41 14.67
C THR A 138 -1.38 10.78 15.21
N HIS A 139 -2.02 11.87 14.75
CA HIS A 139 -1.75 13.18 15.34
C HIS A 139 -2.17 13.24 16.82
N HIS A 140 -3.36 12.78 17.17
CA HIS A 140 -3.82 12.80 18.55
C HIS A 140 -2.96 11.90 19.45
N GLU A 141 -2.57 10.71 18.98
CA GLU A 141 -1.66 9.81 19.70
C GLU A 141 -0.27 10.42 19.97
N VAL A 142 0.28 11.14 18.99
CA VAL A 142 1.64 11.70 19.11
C VAL A 142 1.67 13.02 19.89
N TYR A 143 0.61 13.83 19.77
CA TYR A 143 0.64 15.21 20.28
C TYR A 143 -0.29 15.46 21.48
N HIS A 144 -1.28 14.59 21.75
CA HIS A 144 -2.32 14.83 22.76
C HIS A 144 -2.58 13.65 23.71
N GLN A 145 -2.11 12.43 23.39
CA GLN A 145 -2.15 11.30 24.32
C GLN A 145 -0.82 11.18 25.05
N GLU A 146 -0.86 10.98 26.37
CA GLU A 146 0.33 10.58 27.11
C GLU A 146 0.87 9.26 26.54
N MET A 147 2.18 9.23 26.29
CA MET A 147 2.89 8.06 25.78
C MET A 147 2.62 6.84 26.66
N THR A 148 1.69 5.96 26.25
CA THR A 148 1.54 4.63 26.83
C THR A 148 2.69 3.74 26.34
N SER A 149 3.86 3.95 26.95
CA SER A 149 4.87 2.94 27.34
C SER A 149 5.13 1.72 26.44
N ARG A 150 5.11 1.81 25.09
CA ARG A 150 5.59 0.68 24.26
C ARG A 150 6.57 0.95 23.13
N PHE A 151 6.79 2.17 22.65
CA PHE A 151 7.86 2.41 21.68
C PHE A 151 8.49 3.80 21.84
N LYS A 152 9.47 3.91 22.75
CA LYS A 152 10.45 5.01 22.71
C LYS A 152 11.57 4.59 21.76
N TYR A 153 11.75 5.30 20.64
CA TYR A 153 13.05 5.29 19.98
C TYR A 153 13.95 6.24 20.77
N ARG A 154 14.75 5.68 21.67
CA ARG A 154 15.75 6.41 22.43
C ARG A 154 16.86 6.85 21.46
N CYS A 155 17.09 8.15 21.32
CA CYS A 155 18.32 8.65 20.72
C CYS A 155 19.48 8.26 21.68
N THR A 156 20.45 7.49 21.21
CA THR A 156 21.59 7.03 22.04
C THR A 156 22.64 8.11 22.28
N GLU A 157 22.52 9.27 21.62
CA GLU A 157 23.47 10.38 21.75
C GLU A 157 22.93 11.58 22.53
N CYS A 158 21.61 11.72 22.61
CA CYS A 158 20.97 12.81 23.33
C CYS A 158 19.86 12.20 24.18
N ASP A 159 20.03 12.15 25.50
CA ASP A 159 19.03 11.60 26.46
C ASP A 159 17.70 12.40 26.53
N THR A 160 17.37 13.16 25.49
CA THR A 160 16.08 13.81 25.28
C THR A 160 15.24 12.99 24.31
N CYS A 161 14.13 12.42 24.80
CA CYS A 161 13.13 11.76 23.96
C CYS A 161 12.46 12.81 23.06
N LEU A 162 12.36 12.52 21.76
CA LEU A 162 11.40 13.18 20.85
C LEU A 162 10.01 12.56 21.02
#